data_AF-A0A5R8K7F7-F1
#
_entry.id   AF-A0A5R8K7F7-F1
#
_cell.length_a   1.000
_cell.length_b   1.000
_cell.length_c   1.000
_cell.angle_alpha   90.00
_cell.angle_beta   90.00
_cell.angle_gamma   90.00
#
_symmetry.space_group_name_H-M   'P 1'
#
loop_
_entity.id
_entity.type
_entity.pdbx_description
1 polymer ?
#
loop_
_entity_poly.entity_id
_entity_poly.type
_entity_poly.pdbx_seq_one_letter_code
_entity_poly.pdbx_strand_id
1 'polypeptide(L)' 'MKTTIDIPDQALADAMRFTGAKTKREAVVKALEQFNRAQKVEALLAAAGTFPDFPTNDEIEAADLEYEERMAKRWAGKP' A
#
# COMPACT_ATOMS: atom_id res chain seq x y z
N MET A 1 -9.34 -2.10 -18.82
CA MET A 1 -9.22 -1.86 -20.27
C MET A 1 -8.50 -3.03 -20.94
N LYS A 2 -8.73 -3.26 -22.24
CA LYS A 2 -7.95 -4.22 -23.04
C LYS A 2 -6.93 -3.42 -23.86
N THR A 3 -5.68 -3.85 -23.83
CA THR A 3 -4.57 -3.22 -24.55
C THR A 3 -3.76 -4.31 -25.24
N THR A 4 -3.30 -4.04 -26.45
CA THR A 4 -2.40 -4.93 -27.20
C THR A 4 -1.02 -4.31 -27.20
N ILE A 5 -0.03 -5.03 -26.67
CA ILE A 5 1.37 -4.62 -26.61
C ILE A 5 2.24 -5.80 -27.02
N ASP A 6 3.37 -5.51 -27.67
CA ASP A 6 4.40 -6.50 -27.95
C ASP A 6 5.32 -6.60 -26.73
N ILE A 7 5.59 -7.83 -26.27
CA ILE A 7 6.44 -8.09 -25.10
C ILE A 7 7.45 -9.16 -25.51
N PRO A 8 8.76 -8.93 -25.34
CA PRO A 8 9.77 -9.95 -25.61
C PRO A 8 9.49 -11.24 -24.82
N ASP A 9 9.57 -12.39 -25.49
CA ASP A 9 9.23 -13.68 -24.90
C ASP A 9 10.03 -13.98 -23.61
N GLN A 10 11.32 -13.62 -23.61
CA GLN A 10 12.18 -13.81 -22.44
C GLN A 10 11.73 -12.93 -21.26
N ALA A 11 11.37 -11.67 -21.52
CA ALA A 11 10.89 -10.76 -20.47
C ALA A 11 9.55 -11.25 -19.87
N LEU A 12 8.66 -11.78 -20.70
CA LEU A 12 7.41 -12.37 -20.23
C LEU A 12 7.66 -13.67 -19.44
N ALA A 13 8.60 -14.51 -19.87
CA ALA A 13 8.97 -15.73 -19.17
C ALA A 13 9.55 -15.43 -17.78
N ASP A 14 10.43 -14.43 -17.69
CA ASP A 14 10.99 -13.96 -16.42
C ASP A 14 9.90 -13.39 -15.51
N ALA A 15 9.00 -12.56 -16.05
CA ALA A 15 7.86 -12.05 -15.29
C ALA A 15 6.98 -13.19 -14.76
N MET A 16 6.68 -14.21 -15.56
CA MET A 16 5.93 -15.39 -15.12
C MET A 16 6.66 -16.15 -14.01
N ARG A 17 7.97 -16.36 -14.14
CA ARG A 17 8.82 -17.03 -13.15
C ARG A 17 8.85 -16.27 -11.82
N PHE A 18 9.11 -14.97 -11.85
CA PHE A 18 9.26 -14.15 -10.64
C PHE A 18 7.93 -13.90 -9.93
N THR A 19 6.84 -13.79 -10.68
CA THR A 19 5.50 -13.54 -10.10
C THR A 19 4.74 -14.82 -9.73
N GLY A 20 5.24 -16.00 -10.15
CA GLY A 20 4.57 -17.29 -10.01
C GLY A 20 3.22 -17.36 -10.72
N ALA A 21 2.99 -16.50 -11.71
CA ALA A 21 1.72 -16.37 -12.41
C ALA A 21 1.44 -17.56 -13.33
N LYS A 22 0.18 -18.02 -13.36
CA LYS A 22 -0.25 -19.14 -14.20
C LYS A 22 -0.59 -18.70 -15.62
N THR A 23 -0.85 -17.41 -15.81
CA THR A 23 -1.24 -16.83 -17.11
C THR A 23 -0.37 -15.63 -17.46
N LYS A 24 -0.20 -15.39 -18.77
CA LYS A 24 0.54 -14.23 -19.29
C LYS A 24 -0.02 -12.90 -18.75
N ARG A 25 -1.35 -12.77 -18.72
CA ARG A 25 -2.04 -11.57 -18.21
C ARG A 25 -1.72 -11.35 -16.73
N GLU A 26 -1.83 -12.39 -15.92
CA GLU A 26 -1.55 -12.29 -14.48
C GLU A 26 -0.11 -11.87 -14.20
N ALA A 27 0.86 -12.40 -14.95
CA ALA A 27 2.27 -12.02 -14.83
C ALA A 27 2.48 -10.53 -15.07
N VAL A 28 1.89 -10.00 -16.15
CA VAL A 28 1.99 -8.58 -16.51
C VAL A 28 1.31 -7.70 -15.46
N VAL A 29 0.12 -8.09 -14.99
CA VAL A 29 -0.60 -7.31 -13.95
C VAL A 29 0.21 -7.26 -12.66
N LYS A 30 0.71 -8.41 -12.18
CA LYS A 30 1.52 -8.46 -10.95
C LYS A 30 2.81 -7.65 -11.08
N ALA A 31 3.49 -7.72 -12.22
CA ALA A 31 4.69 -6.94 -12.48
C ALA A 31 4.41 -5.43 -12.42
N LEU A 32 3.31 -4.97 -13.03
CA LEU A 32 2.89 -3.57 -12.99
C LEU A 32 2.50 -3.11 -11.57
N GLU A 33 1.80 -3.95 -10.80
CA GLU A 33 1.45 -3.66 -9.41
C GLU A 33 2.69 -3.51 -8.54
N GLN A 34 3.67 -4.41 -8.69
CA GLN A 34 4.93 -4.33 -7.95
C GLN A 34 5.73 -3.09 -8.33
N PHE A 35 5.85 -2.77 -9.62
CA PHE A 35 6.51 -1.55 -10.09
C PHE A 35 5.86 -0.30 -9.50
N ASN A 36 4.53 -0.19 -9.59
CA ASN A 36 3.81 0.95 -9.04
C ASN A 36 3.95 1.05 -7.52
N ARG A 37 3.98 -0.09 -6.82
CA ARG A 37 4.23 -0.10 -5.37
C ARG A 37 5.63 0.42 -5.05
N ALA A 38 6.65 0.02 -5.80
CA ALA A 38 8.02 0.52 -5.61
C ALA A 38 8.09 2.03 -5.81
N GLN A 39 7.49 2.57 -6.89
CA GLN A 39 7.45 4.02 -7.12
C GLN A 39 6.70 4.78 -6.03
N LYS A 40 5.60 4.22 -5.50
CA LYS A 40 4.87 4.83 -4.38
C LYS A 40 5.70 4.88 -3.10
N VAL A 41 6.47 3.83 -2.81
CA VAL A 41 7.38 3.80 -1.65
C VAL A 41 8.49 4.82 -1.84
N GLU A 42 9.08 4.91 -3.02
CA GLU A 42 10.10 5.92 -3.34
C GLU A 42 9.56 7.35 -3.15
N ALA A 43 8.36 7.63 -3.67
CA ALA A 43 7.70 8.92 -3.49
C ALA A 43 7.40 9.23 -2.01
N LEU A 44 6.99 8.23 -1.23
CA LEU A 44 6.76 8.37 0.21
C LEU A 44 8.05 8.72 0.95
N LEU A 45 9.15 8.03 0.64
CA LEU A 45 10.47 8.31 1.23
C LEU A 45 10.96 9.71 0.85
N ALA A 46 10.76 10.12 -0.40
CA ALA A 46 11.11 11.47 -0.86
C ALA A 46 10.30 12.57 -0.16
N ALA A 47 9.06 12.27 0.24
CA ALA A 47 8.21 13.17 1.01
C ALA A 47 8.49 13.13 2.52
N ALA A 48 9.32 12.20 3.02
CA ALA A 48 9.62 12.13 4.44
C ALA A 48 10.23 13.44 4.96
N GLY A 49 9.70 13.97 6.06
CA GLY A 49 10.12 15.26 6.63
C GLY A 49 9.57 16.49 5.91
N THR A 50 8.76 16.34 4.85
CA THR A 50 8.10 17.47 4.17
C THR A 50 6.70 17.77 4.73
N PHE A 51 6.15 16.86 5.53
CA PHE A 51 4.84 17.05 6.17
C PHE A 51 4.99 17.96 7.39
N PRO A 52 4.45 19.21 7.36
CA PRO A 52 4.69 20.19 8.42
C PRO A 52 4.05 19.79 9.76
N ASP A 53 2.91 19.11 9.71
CA ASP A 53 2.10 18.75 10.88
C ASP A 53 1.98 17.23 11.03
N PHE A 54 3.11 16.52 10.88
CA PHE A 54 3.12 15.07 11.12
C PHE A 54 3.13 14.80 12.63
N PRO A 55 2.14 14.05 13.17
CA PRO A 55 2.00 13.89 14.61
C PRO A 55 3.18 13.09 15.18
N THR A 56 3.62 13.50 16.36
CA THR A 56 4.57 12.78 17.18
C THR A 56 3.95 11.52 17.77
N ASN A 57 4.78 10.62 18.29
CA ASN A 57 4.30 9.41 18.95
C ASN A 57 3.39 9.73 20.15
N ASP A 58 3.77 10.72 20.96
CA ASP A 58 3.01 11.14 22.14
C ASP A 58 1.63 11.71 21.75
N GLU A 59 1.55 12.47 20.65
CA GLU A 59 0.27 12.99 20.13
C GLU A 59 -0.65 11.88 19.62
N ILE A 60 -0.10 10.84 19.00
CA ILE A 60 -0.85 9.65 18.56
C ILE A 60 -1.39 8.89 19.77
N GLU A 61 -0.54 8.59 20.76
CA GLU A 61 -0.93 7.87 21.97
C GLU A 61 -1.98 8.62 22.79
N ALA A 62 -1.86 9.95 22.89
CA ALA A 62 -2.87 10.78 23.55
C ALA A 62 -4.23 10.68 22.83
N ALA A 63 -4.24 10.75 21.49
CA ALA A 63 -5.47 10.64 20.71
C ALA A 63 -6.12 9.25 20.82
N ASP A 64 -5.32 8.19 20.89
CA ASP A 64 -5.80 6.82 21.08
C ASP A 64 -6.44 6.64 22.47
N LEU A 65 -5.81 7.14 23.53
CA LEU A 65 -6.36 7.13 24.89
C LEU A 65 -7.69 7.88 24.98
N GLU A 66 -7.77 9.08 24.40
CA GLU A 66 -9.01 9.85 24.34
C GLU A 66 -10.13 9.10 23.58
N TYR A 67 -9.76 8.42 22.48
CA TYR A 67 -10.69 7.59 21.72
C TYR A 67 -11.22 6.42 22.57
N GLU A 68 -10.34 5.70 23.27
CA GLU A 68 -10.70 4.57 24.13
C GLU A 68 -11.61 5.00 25.28
N GLU A 69 -11.29 6.10 25.96
CA GLU A 69 -12.13 6.64 27.04
C GLU A 69 -13.54 7.01 26.54
N ARG A 70 -13.62 7.64 25.37
CA ARG A 70 -14.89 8.00 24.73
C ARG A 70 -15.70 6.76 24.38
N MET A 71 -15.05 5.73 23.85
CA MET A 71 -15.70 4.47 23.50
C MET A 71 -16.14 3.67 24.74
N ALA A 72 -15.35 3.66 25.80
CA ALA A 72 -15.68 3.06 27.08
C ALA A 72 -16.93 3.71 27.71
N LYS A 73 -16.99 5.05 27.73
CA LYS A 73 -18.18 5.80 28.18
C LYS A 73 -19.42 5.47 27.36
N ARG A 74 -19.26 5.32 26.03
CA ARG A 74 -20.35 4.96 25.11
C ARG A 74 -20.84 3.53 25.30
N TRP A 75 -19.95 2.60 25.65
CA TRP A 75 -20.30 1.19 25.87
C TRP A 75 -20.87 0.93 27.27
N ALA A 76 -20.39 1.64 28.29
CA ALA A 76 -20.91 1.58 29.66
C ALA A 76 -22.33 2.18 29.81
N GLY A 77 -22.75 3.03 28.87
CA GLY A 77 -24.11 3.60 28.83
C GLY A 77 -25.14 2.78 28.03
N LYS A 78 -24.80 1.58 27.58
CA LYS A 78 -25.72 0.69 26.86
C LYS A 78 -26.41 -0.25 27.88
N PRO A 79 -27.75 -0.33 27.93
CA PRO A 79 -28.47 -1.18 28.88
C PRO A 79 -28.19 -2.67 28.66
#